data_AF-A0A9P6BBD6-F1
#
_entry.id   AF-A0A9P6BBD6-F1
#
_cell.length_a   1.000
_cell.length_b   1.000
_cell.length_c   1.000
_cell.angle_alpha   90.00
_cell.angle_beta   90.00
_cell.angle_gamma   90.00
#
_symmetry.space_group_name_H-M   'P 1'
#
loop_
_entity.id
_entity.type
_entity.pdbx_description
1 polymer ?
#
loop_
_entity_poly.entity_id
_entity_poly.type
_entity_poly.pdbx_seq_one_letter_code
_entity_poly.pdbx_strand_id
1 'polypeptide(L)'
;MDPAKTPANIIDSHGGSAFHIPAPAESLASHILTPGSTLNPQFLLVLDGAFGMLLGIFLVLLVLTWSIHFIALICIELGLWASVKLYVSELRKDNEEKAKLLQNGDIRPKDE
;
A
#
# COMPACT_ATOMS: atom_id res chain seq x y z
N MET A 1 21.08 -42.33 46.03
CA MET A 1 22.11 -41.40 45.55
C MET A 1 22.99 -42.23 44.64
N ASP A 2 22.96 -42.15 43.31
CA ASP A 2 22.71 -41.01 42.40
C ASP A 2 21.24 -40.68 42.03
N PRO A 3 20.90 -39.39 41.87
CA PRO A 3 19.56 -38.88 41.57
C PRO A 3 19.38 -38.39 40.12
N ALA A 4 18.33 -38.93 39.45
CA ALA A 4 17.59 -38.45 38.25
C ALA A 4 17.39 -39.63 37.28
N LYS A 5 16.33 -40.45 37.38
CA LYS A 5 14.90 -40.16 37.26
C LYS A 5 14.60 -39.28 36.03
N THR A 6 14.14 -39.88 34.93
CA THR A 6 12.70 -39.87 34.54
C THR A 6 12.55 -40.25 33.05
N PRO A 7 11.75 -41.28 32.71
CA PRO A 7 11.26 -41.57 31.36
C PRO A 7 9.98 -40.77 31.04
N ALA A 8 9.84 -40.23 29.83
CA ALA A 8 8.58 -39.66 29.36
C ALA A 8 8.48 -39.69 27.83
N ASN A 9 7.63 -40.61 27.37
CA ASN A 9 6.77 -40.48 26.20
C ASN A 9 6.42 -39.02 25.85
N ILE A 10 6.89 -38.49 24.72
CA ILE A 10 6.16 -37.47 23.96
C ILE A 10 6.12 -37.92 22.51
N ILE A 11 4.91 -38.34 22.17
CA ILE A 11 4.33 -38.45 20.85
C ILE A 11 4.26 -37.01 20.31
N ASP A 12 5.08 -36.63 19.33
CA ASP A 12 4.84 -35.42 18.54
C ASP A 12 4.18 -35.82 17.22
N SER A 13 2.85 -35.75 17.27
CA SER A 13 1.97 -35.51 16.13
C SER A 13 2.27 -34.12 15.55
N HIS A 14 1.68 -33.82 14.39
CA HIS A 14 1.87 -32.68 13.47
C HIS A 14 2.74 -33.08 12.26
N GLY A 15 2.18 -33.42 11.10
CA GLY A 15 1.09 -32.70 10.43
C GLY A 15 1.73 -31.73 9.44
N GLY A 16 1.39 -31.89 8.16
CA GLY A 16 2.01 -31.15 7.06
C GLY A 16 1.81 -29.63 7.10
N SER A 17 2.26 -29.00 6.01
CA SER A 17 2.16 -27.57 5.67
C SER A 17 3.41 -26.75 6.02
N ALA A 18 4.45 -26.83 5.19
CA ALA A 18 5.46 -25.78 5.10
C ALA A 18 5.84 -25.50 3.65
N PHE A 19 4.84 -25.30 2.78
CA PHE A 19 5.00 -24.35 1.68
C PHE A 19 4.64 -22.98 2.26
N HIS A 20 5.65 -22.35 2.86
CA HIS A 20 5.56 -20.97 3.32
C HIS A 20 5.51 -20.08 2.07
N ILE A 21 4.30 -19.76 1.60
CA ILE A 21 4.09 -18.55 0.81
C ILE A 21 4.23 -17.41 1.81
N PRO A 22 5.28 -16.58 1.76
CA PRO A 22 5.25 -15.33 2.51
C PRO A 22 4.14 -14.50 1.86
N ALA A 23 3.00 -14.35 2.53
CA ALA A 23 2.02 -13.35 2.12
C ALA A 23 2.63 -11.97 2.44
N PRO A 24 2.95 -11.13 1.45
CA PRO A 24 3.53 -9.81 1.70
C PRO A 24 2.49 -8.77 2.19
N ALA A 25 1.27 -9.20 2.54
CA ALA A 25 0.16 -8.30 2.85
C ALA A 25 0.04 -7.97 4.36
N GLU A 26 0.49 -8.86 5.24
CA GLU A 26 0.24 -8.76 6.68
C GLU A 26 1.14 -7.76 7.42
N SER A 27 2.31 -7.42 6.85
CA SER A 27 3.20 -6.38 7.38
C SER A 27 2.82 -4.95 6.95
N LEU A 28 2.06 -4.80 5.85
CA LEU A 28 1.63 -3.48 5.40
C LEU A 28 0.40 -3.04 6.20
N ALA A 29 -0.59 -3.93 6.38
CA ALA A 29 -1.83 -3.63 7.09
C ALA A 29 -1.62 -3.21 8.56
N SER A 30 -0.63 -3.79 9.25
CA SER A 30 -0.31 -3.48 10.65
C SER A 30 0.51 -2.18 10.82
N HIS A 31 1.12 -1.68 9.74
CA HIS A 31 1.84 -0.39 9.69
C HIS A 31 1.04 0.76 9.03
N ILE A 32 -0.15 0.47 8.46
CA ILE A 32 -1.07 1.48 7.87
C ILE A 32 -1.81 2.28 8.97
N LEU A 33 -1.96 1.75 10.18
CA LEU A 33 -2.66 2.41 11.30
C LEU A 33 -1.74 3.14 12.30
N THR A 34 -0.46 3.34 11.97
CA THR A 34 0.36 4.35 12.66
C THR A 34 0.08 5.71 12.00
N PRO A 35 -0.33 6.74 12.76
CA PRO A 35 -0.70 8.03 12.17
C PRO A 35 0.51 8.64 11.46
N GLY A 36 0.49 8.62 10.11
CA GLY A 36 1.53 9.19 9.25
C GLY A 36 2.07 8.31 8.13
N SER A 37 1.81 6.99 8.11
CA SER A 37 2.42 6.07 7.13
C SER A 37 1.70 5.99 5.77
N THR A 38 0.50 6.57 5.65
CA THR A 38 -0.25 6.63 4.38
C THR A 38 0.21 7.74 3.45
N LEU A 39 1.11 8.63 3.91
CA LEU A 39 1.64 9.78 3.16
C LEU A 39 2.96 9.47 2.43
N ASN A 40 3.21 8.20 2.10
CA ASN A 40 4.41 7.81 1.36
C ASN A 40 4.09 7.68 -0.15
N PRO A 41 4.87 8.32 -1.05
CA PRO A 41 4.66 8.29 -2.50
C PRO A 41 4.66 6.87 -3.10
N GLN A 42 5.17 5.89 -2.36
CA GLN A 42 5.16 4.48 -2.74
C GLN A 42 3.74 3.90 -2.88
N PHE A 43 2.79 4.24 -2.00
CA PHE A 43 1.42 3.71 -2.09
C PHE A 43 0.71 4.22 -3.35
N LEU A 44 0.88 5.50 -3.64
CA LEU A 44 0.33 6.14 -4.83
C LEU A 44 0.92 5.55 -6.12
N LEU A 45 2.21 5.19 -6.11
CA LEU A 45 2.87 4.52 -7.23
C LEU A 45 2.28 3.12 -7.48
N VAL A 46 2.07 2.34 -6.42
CA VAL A 46 1.43 1.02 -6.52
C VAL A 46 0.00 1.13 -7.04
N LEU A 47 -0.74 2.13 -6.57
CA LEU A 47 -2.13 2.36 -6.97
C LEU A 47 -2.23 2.79 -8.45
N ASP A 48 -1.35 3.69 -8.91
CA ASP A 48 -1.23 4.07 -10.34
C ASP A 48 -0.89 2.87 -11.22
N GLY A 49 0.06 2.03 -10.77
CA GLY A 49 0.39 0.77 -11.45
C GLY A 49 -0.76 -0.22 -11.50
N ALA A 50 -1.52 -0.36 -10.41
CA ALA A 50 -2.69 -1.23 -10.34
C ALA A 50 -3.82 -0.77 -11.29
N PHE A 51 -4.07 0.54 -11.35
CA PHE A 51 -5.05 1.13 -12.26
C PHE A 51 -4.66 0.97 -13.73
N GLY A 52 -3.39 1.24 -14.07
CA GLY A 52 -2.87 1.02 -15.42
C GLY A 52 -2.97 -0.45 -15.85
N MET A 53 -2.64 -1.38 -14.94
CA MET A 53 -2.78 -2.81 -15.17
C MET A 53 -4.25 -3.17 -15.41
N LEU A 54 -5.16 -2.78 -14.52
CA LEU A 54 -6.59 -3.10 -14.63
C LEU A 54 -7.22 -2.51 -15.90
N LEU A 55 -6.87 -1.28 -16.26
CA LEU A 55 -7.28 -0.65 -17.52
C LEU A 55 -6.79 -1.46 -18.73
N GLY A 56 -5.56 -1.97 -18.68
CA GLY A 56 -5.01 -2.88 -19.69
C GLY A 56 -5.83 -4.17 -19.82
N ILE A 57 -6.20 -4.79 -18.70
CA ILE A 57 -7.10 -5.96 -18.69
C ILE A 57 -8.46 -5.58 -19.33
N PHE A 58 -9.06 -4.46 -18.95
CA PHE A 58 -10.33 -4.02 -19.53
C PHE A 58 -10.23 -3.74 -21.02
N LEU A 59 -9.11 -3.19 -21.50
CA LEU A 59 -8.89 -2.97 -22.93
C LEU A 59 -8.83 -4.29 -23.71
N VAL A 60 -8.10 -5.28 -23.18
CA VAL A 60 -8.01 -6.63 -23.78
C VAL A 60 -9.39 -7.29 -23.81
N LEU A 61 -10.13 -7.23 -22.71
CA LEU A 61 -11.47 -7.82 -22.62
C LEU A 61 -12.49 -7.10 -23.51
N LEU A 62 -12.38 -5.78 -23.66
CA LEU A 62 -13.23 -4.99 -24.55
C LEU A 62 -13.04 -5.42 -26.01
N VAL A 63 -11.80 -5.63 -26.45
CA VAL A 63 -11.50 -6.13 -27.80
C VAL A 63 -12.04 -7.55 -28.00
N LEU A 64 -11.95 -8.40 -26.97
CA LEU A 64 -12.36 -9.80 -27.06
C LEU A 64 -13.89 -10.00 -27.03
N THR A 65 -14.61 -9.19 -26.25
CA THR A 65 -16.05 -9.39 -25.98
C THR A 65 -16.94 -8.37 -26.68
N TRP A 66 -16.41 -7.21 -27.07
CA TRP A 66 -17.13 -6.09 -27.71
C TRP A 66 -18.44 -5.70 -26.97
N SER A 67 -18.42 -5.70 -25.64
CA SER A 67 -19.58 -5.41 -24.79
C SER A 67 -19.53 -4.01 -24.18
N ILE A 68 -20.67 -3.32 -24.19
CA ILE A 68 -20.84 -1.98 -23.64
C ILE A 68 -20.56 -1.92 -22.12
N HIS A 69 -20.67 -3.05 -21.42
CA HIS A 69 -20.39 -3.15 -19.99
C HIS A 69 -18.94 -2.75 -19.66
N PHE A 70 -17.99 -3.07 -20.54
CA PHE A 70 -16.58 -2.72 -20.33
C PHE A 70 -16.33 -1.23 -20.47
N ILE A 71 -17.16 -0.49 -21.22
CA ILE A 71 -17.06 0.97 -21.32
C ILE A 71 -17.38 1.61 -19.96
N ALA A 72 -18.42 1.13 -19.27
CA ALA A 72 -18.75 1.63 -17.93
C ALA A 72 -17.63 1.36 -16.93
N LEU A 73 -17.02 0.16 -16.98
CA LEU A 73 -15.87 -0.19 -16.13
C LEU A 73 -14.66 0.72 -16.40
N ILE A 74 -14.35 0.99 -17.67
CA ILE A 74 -13.28 1.92 -18.06
C ILE A 74 -13.58 3.34 -17.56
N CYS A 75 -14.81 3.83 -17.68
CA CYS A 75 -15.17 5.17 -17.20
C CYS A 75 -15.00 5.32 -15.68
N ILE A 76 -15.43 4.31 -14.92
CA ILE A 76 -15.29 4.31 -13.45
C ILE A 76 -13.81 4.24 -13.06
N GLU A 77 -13.02 3.42 -13.75
CA GLU A 77 -11.57 3.30 -13.57
C GLU A 77 -10.86 4.64 -13.83
N LEU A 78 -11.16 5.31 -14.94
CA LEU A 78 -10.61 6.63 -15.26
C LEU A 78 -11.04 7.70 -14.23
N GLY A 79 -12.29 7.65 -13.75
CA GLY A 79 -12.77 8.53 -12.70
C GLY A 79 -12.02 8.34 -11.38
N LEU A 80 -11.75 7.09 -11.02
CA LEU A 80 -10.96 6.74 -9.83
C LEU A 80 -9.50 7.18 -9.98
N TRP A 81 -8.90 6.98 -11.16
CA TRP A 81 -7.54 7.42 -11.47
C TRP A 81 -7.39 8.94 -11.40
N ALA A 82 -8.37 9.69 -11.92
CA ALA A 82 -8.41 11.13 -11.83
C ALA A 82 -8.51 11.63 -10.38
N SER A 83 -9.36 10.99 -9.55
CA SER A 83 -9.51 11.32 -8.13
C SER A 83 -8.18 11.23 -7.38
N VAL A 84 -7.40 10.18 -7.63
CA VAL A 84 -6.08 10.01 -7.03
C VAL A 84 -5.10 11.08 -7.51
N LYS A 85 -5.01 11.34 -8.82
CA LYS A 85 -4.07 12.36 -9.35
C LYS A 85 -4.35 13.76 -8.80
N LEU A 86 -5.63 14.12 -8.64
CA LEU A 86 -6.01 15.40 -8.03
C LEU A 86 -5.58 15.46 -6.56
N TYR A 87 -5.85 14.40 -5.79
CA TYR A 87 -5.43 14.30 -4.39
C TYR A 87 -3.91 14.45 -4.23
N VAL A 88 -3.10 13.78 -5.07
CA VAL A 88 -1.63 13.94 -5.05
C VAL A 88 -1.22 15.37 -5.36
N SER A 89 -1.85 16.00 -6.35
CA SER A 89 -1.53 17.37 -6.73
C SER A 89 -1.81 18.37 -5.61
N GLU A 90 -2.86 18.14 -4.82
CA GLU A 90 -3.20 18.97 -3.66
C GLU A 90 -2.19 18.75 -2.53
N LEU A 91 -1.89 17.48 -2.19
CA LEU A 91 -0.90 17.17 -1.15
C LEU A 91 0.48 17.78 -1.41
N ARG A 92 0.94 17.80 -2.66
CA ARG A 92 2.24 18.40 -3.01
C ARG A 92 2.28 19.90 -2.74
N LYS A 93 1.18 20.62 -2.99
CA LYS A 93 1.10 22.06 -2.76
C LYS A 93 1.14 22.37 -1.27
N ASP A 94 0.37 21.64 -0.47
CA ASP A 94 0.36 21.79 0.99
C ASP A 94 1.74 21.51 1.60
N ASN A 95 2.43 20.48 1.10
CA ASN A 95 3.75 20.13 1.60
C ASN A 95 4.83 21.17 1.22
N GLU A 96 4.76 21.75 0.03
CA GLU A 96 5.63 22.85 -0.41
C GLU A 96 5.39 24.14 0.39
N GLU A 97 4.14 24.50 0.69
CA GLU A 97 3.84 25.65 1.54
C GLU A 97 4.37 25.46 2.96
N LYS A 98 4.15 24.28 3.57
CA LYS A 98 4.71 23.96 4.89
C LYS A 98 6.24 24.00 4.89
N ALA A 99 6.89 23.48 3.85
CA ALA A 99 8.35 23.55 3.72
C ALA A 99 8.87 25.00 3.66
N LYS A 100 8.16 25.88 2.93
CA LYS A 100 8.50 27.31 2.84
C LYS A 100 8.26 28.06 4.15
N LEU A 101 7.22 27.72 4.90
CA LEU A 101 6.95 28.31 6.21
C LEU A 101 8.00 27.93 7.25
N LEU A 102 8.47 26.67 7.23
CA LEU A 102 9.56 26.23 8.10
C LEU A 102 10.88 26.92 7.73
N GLN A 103 11.16 27.07 6.44
CA GLN A 103 12.33 27.82 5.98
C GLN A 103 12.24 29.31 6.36
N ASN A 104 11.10 29.97 6.18
CA ASN A 104 10.94 31.39 6.52
C ASN A 104 10.89 31.66 8.03
N GLY A 105 10.48 30.67 8.84
CA GLY A 105 10.49 30.76 10.30
C GLY A 105 11.87 30.59 10.95
N ASP A 106 12.76 29.82 10.31
CA ASP A 106 14.15 29.61 10.74
C ASP A 106 15.09 30.77 10.35
N ILE A 107 14.79 31.46 9.24
CA ILE A 107 15.56 32.63 8.76
C ILE A 107 15.10 33.95 9.42
N ARG A 108 14.51 33.88 10.62
CA ARG A 108 14.49 35.04 11.52
C ARG A 108 15.83 35.04 12.24
N PRO A 109 16.82 35.89 11.86
CA PRO A 109 17.97 36.09 12.71
C PRO A 109 17.43 36.44 14.10
N LYS A 110 18.03 35.85 15.11
CA LYS A 110 17.88 36.28 16.49
C LYS A 110 18.69 37.58 16.61
N ASP A 111 18.28 38.64 15.91
CA ASP A 111 18.51 40.00 16.38
C ASP A 111 17.51 40.23 17.51
N GLU A 112 17.84 40.74 18.69
CA GLU A 112 19.04 41.23 19.35
C GLU A 112 18.67 41.21 20.85
#